data_AF-A0A2V5KGR0-F1
#
_entry.id   AF-A0A2V5KGR0-F1
#
_cell.length_a   1.000
_cell.length_b   1.000
_cell.length_c   1.000
_cell.angle_alpha   90.00
_cell.angle_beta   90.00
_cell.angle_gamma   90.00
#
_symmetry.space_group_name_H-M   'P 1'
#
loop_
_entity.id
_entity.type
_entity.pdbx_description
1 polymer ?
#
loop_
_entity_poly.entity_id
_entity_poly.type
_entity_poly.pdbx_seq_one_letter_code
_entity_poly.pdbx_strand_id
1 'polypeptide(L)'
;MRRTVCSFSFCRSGLRPNVKIHFIAATLALLLIRSTLIAQMQHQTLDLALPTDNDALFSGGGPAFYQYIERDFKGVKSSPWEGGQYGFVRDPIETSAGIFYTRFHEGVDIKSLQRDARGEPLDEVRAIADGKVVHTNLVPGYSNYGKYIVIEHRWGGSSYYS
;
A
#
# COMPACT_ATOMS: atom_id res chain seq x y z
N MET A 1 -83.26 -11.19 17.28
CA MET A 1 -82.01 -10.95 16.53
C MET A 1 -80.82 -11.20 17.46
N ARG A 2 -80.34 -12.45 17.57
CA ARG A 2 -79.23 -12.84 18.46
C ARG A 2 -77.92 -12.79 17.67
N ARG A 3 -76.95 -11.99 18.14
CA ARG A 3 -75.57 -11.99 17.62
C ARG A 3 -74.79 -13.10 18.32
N THR A 4 -74.33 -14.08 17.55
CA THR A 4 -73.38 -15.10 18.01
C THR A 4 -71.98 -14.54 17.81
N VAL A 5 -71.24 -14.32 18.90
CA VAL A 5 -69.83 -13.94 18.87
C VAL A 5 -69.01 -15.24 18.90
N CYS A 6 -68.40 -15.62 17.78
CA CYS A 6 -67.38 -16.68 17.76
C CYS A 6 -66.06 -16.10 18.25
N SER A 7 -65.66 -16.45 19.47
CA SER A 7 -64.32 -16.17 19.99
C SER A 7 -63.35 -17.19 19.40
N PHE A 8 -62.45 -16.74 18.52
CA PHE A 8 -61.32 -17.55 18.06
C PHE A 8 -60.25 -17.54 19.14
N SER A 9 -60.20 -18.62 19.93
CA SER A 9 -59.10 -18.85 20.86
C SER A 9 -57.85 -19.23 20.05
N PHE A 10 -56.88 -18.32 20.00
CA PHE A 10 -55.59 -18.56 19.34
C PHE A 10 -54.79 -19.55 20.20
N CYS A 11 -54.77 -20.82 19.80
CA CYS A 11 -53.95 -21.84 20.44
C CYS A 11 -52.47 -21.48 20.20
N ARG A 12 -51.78 -20.93 21.22
CA ARG A 12 -50.33 -20.79 21.21
C ARG A 12 -49.71 -22.18 21.23
N SER A 13 -49.46 -22.76 20.05
CA SER A 13 -48.59 -23.92 19.91
C SER A 13 -47.14 -23.51 20.21
N GLY A 14 -46.80 -23.44 21.50
CA GLY A 14 -45.44 -23.22 21.94
C GLY A 14 -44.56 -24.39 21.48
N LEU A 15 -43.52 -24.10 20.69
CA LEU A 15 -42.49 -25.11 20.41
C LEU A 15 -41.97 -25.67 21.74
N ARG A 16 -41.82 -27.00 21.80
CA ARG A 16 -41.28 -27.71 22.95
C ARG A 16 -39.92 -27.10 23.33
N PRO A 17 -39.62 -26.88 24.62
CA PRO A 17 -38.43 -26.15 25.07
C PRO A 17 -37.13 -26.67 24.46
N ASN A 18 -36.98 -27.99 24.29
CA ASN A 18 -35.82 -28.59 23.62
C ASN A 18 -35.62 -28.11 22.18
N VAL A 19 -36.70 -27.93 21.41
CA VAL A 19 -36.60 -27.48 20.01
C VAL A 19 -36.11 -26.03 19.96
N LYS A 20 -36.56 -25.16 20.88
CA LYS A 20 -36.06 -23.78 20.98
C LYS A 20 -34.58 -23.71 21.37
N ILE A 21 -34.14 -24.59 22.28
CA ILE A 21 -32.73 -24.68 22.70
C ILE A 21 -31.85 -25.14 21.54
N HIS A 22 -32.27 -26.14 20.76
CA HIS A 22 -31.53 -26.60 19.58
C HIS A 22 -31.45 -25.51 18.49
N PHE A 23 -32.54 -24.76 18.25
CA PHE A 23 -32.52 -23.64 17.31
C PHE A 23 -31.56 -22.52 17.75
N ILE A 24 -31.60 -22.12 19.03
CA ILE A 24 -30.70 -21.10 19.58
C ILE A 24 -29.24 -21.56 19.47
N ALA A 25 -28.95 -22.79 19.87
CA ALA A 25 -27.60 -23.36 19.79
C ALA A 25 -27.09 -23.42 18.34
N ALA A 26 -27.93 -23.81 17.37
CA ALA A 26 -27.57 -23.82 15.96
C ALA A 26 -27.30 -22.42 15.40
N THR A 27 -28.11 -21.42 15.78
CA THR A 27 -27.88 -20.02 15.37
C THR A 27 -26.62 -19.43 16.00
N LEU A 28 -26.35 -19.73 17.28
CA LEU A 28 -25.14 -19.28 17.96
C LEU A 28 -23.89 -19.93 17.34
N ALA A 29 -23.95 -21.22 17.05
CA ALA A 29 -22.88 -21.95 16.37
C ALA A 29 -22.62 -21.38 14.98
N LEU A 30 -23.66 -21.07 14.20
CA LEU A 30 -23.51 -20.47 12.86
C LEU A 30 -22.94 -19.05 12.92
N LEU A 31 -23.32 -18.24 13.91
CA LEU A 31 -22.74 -16.92 14.16
C LEU A 31 -21.25 -17.01 14.56
N LEU A 32 -20.90 -17.97 15.42
CA LEU A 32 -19.51 -18.23 15.83
C LEU A 32 -18.65 -18.74 14.66
N ILE A 33 -19.18 -19.60 13.79
CA ILE A 33 -18.49 -20.07 12.58
C ILE A 33 -18.29 -18.91 11.59
N ARG A 34 -19.27 -18.00 11.47
CA ARG A 34 -19.13 -16.81 10.62
C ARG A 34 -18.09 -15.84 11.17
N SER A 35 -18.03 -15.62 12.48
CA SER A 35 -17.06 -14.70 13.07
C SER A 35 -15.62 -15.22 12.97
N THR A 36 -15.39 -16.53 13.08
CA THR A 36 -14.04 -17.10 12.87
C THR A 36 -13.58 -17.01 11.42
N LEU A 37 -14.47 -17.21 10.44
CA LEU A 37 -14.13 -17.06 9.01
C LEU A 37 -13.76 -15.60 8.65
N ILE A 38 -14.45 -14.60 9.22
CA ILE A 38 -14.13 -13.19 9.02
C ILE A 38 -12.77 -12.84 9.65
N ALA A 39 -12.47 -13.38 10.84
CA ALA A 39 -11.17 -13.18 11.49
C ALA A 39 -10.01 -13.83 10.72
N GLN A 40 -10.24 -14.98 10.07
CA GLN A 40 -9.24 -15.66 9.24
C GLN A 40 -8.94 -14.93 7.93
N MET A 41 -9.83 -14.06 7.45
CA MET A 41 -9.58 -13.23 6.25
C MET A 41 -8.56 -12.10 6.47
N GLN A 42 -8.11 -11.83 7.70
CA GLN A 42 -7.23 -10.70 8.00
C GLN A 42 -5.73 -10.98 7.83
N HIS A 43 -5.32 -12.18 7.42
CA HIS A 43 -3.91 -12.50 7.20
C HIS A 43 -3.63 -12.72 5.71
N GLN A 44 -3.61 -11.64 4.93
CA GLN A 44 -3.00 -11.67 3.60
C GLN A 44 -1.49 -11.65 3.79
N THR A 45 -0.80 -12.71 3.34
CA THR A 45 0.67 -12.69 3.27
C THR A 45 1.09 -11.62 2.28
N LEU A 46 1.95 -10.71 2.72
CA LEU A 46 2.49 -9.67 1.87
C LEU A 46 3.69 -10.24 1.11
N ASP A 47 3.51 -10.51 -0.17
CA ASP A 47 4.57 -10.98 -1.07
C ASP A 47 5.12 -9.80 -1.87
N LEU A 48 6.10 -9.09 -1.30
CA LEU A 48 6.74 -7.95 -1.95
C LEU A 48 8.00 -8.38 -2.70
N ALA A 49 8.16 -7.86 -3.92
CA ALA A 49 9.38 -7.92 -4.69
C ALA A 49 10.00 -6.52 -4.87
N LEU A 50 11.29 -6.49 -5.19
CA LEU A 50 11.94 -5.24 -5.61
C LEU A 50 11.47 -4.84 -7.01
N PRO A 51 11.26 -3.54 -7.27
CA PRO A 51 10.74 -3.06 -8.55
C PRO A 51 11.77 -3.09 -9.69
N THR A 52 13.02 -3.46 -9.41
CA THR A 52 14.11 -3.67 -10.39
C THR A 52 14.96 -4.87 -9.98
N ASP A 53 15.92 -5.27 -10.82
CA ASP A 53 16.87 -6.34 -10.50
C ASP A 53 17.96 -5.92 -9.50
N ASN A 54 18.05 -4.64 -9.14
CA ASN A 54 19.03 -4.19 -8.15
C ASN A 54 18.60 -4.63 -6.74
N ASP A 55 19.20 -5.72 -6.26
CA ASP A 55 18.97 -6.30 -4.95
C ASP A 55 19.95 -5.84 -3.86
N ALA A 56 20.81 -4.86 -4.19
CA ALA A 56 21.88 -4.43 -3.31
C ALA A 56 21.39 -3.92 -1.95
N LEU A 57 20.11 -3.54 -1.82
CA LEU A 57 19.45 -3.23 -0.56
C LEU A 57 19.66 -4.34 0.49
N PHE A 58 19.63 -5.60 0.07
CA PHE A 58 19.79 -6.77 0.94
C PHE A 58 21.25 -7.12 1.25
N SER A 59 22.21 -6.56 0.51
CA SER A 59 23.66 -6.80 0.66
C SER A 59 24.41 -5.58 1.22
N GLY A 60 23.73 -4.72 1.98
CA GLY A 60 24.31 -3.54 2.64
C GLY A 60 23.90 -2.20 2.04
N GLY A 61 23.18 -2.19 0.91
CA GLY A 61 22.57 -1.03 0.30
C GLY A 61 23.57 0.05 -0.10
N GLY A 62 23.30 1.29 0.33
CA GLY A 62 24.20 2.41 0.12
C GLY A 62 24.41 2.77 -1.36
N PRO A 63 25.64 3.11 -1.79
CA PRO A 63 25.93 3.55 -3.15
C PRO A 63 25.75 2.49 -4.24
N ALA A 64 25.57 1.21 -3.84
CA ALA A 64 25.23 0.13 -4.76
C ALA A 64 23.73 0.10 -5.09
N PHE A 65 22.87 0.51 -4.16
CA PHE A 65 21.42 0.48 -4.33
C PHE A 65 20.82 1.84 -4.68
N TYR A 66 21.24 2.92 -4.04
CA TYR A 66 20.65 4.24 -4.23
C TYR A 66 21.30 4.98 -5.39
N GLN A 67 20.48 5.57 -6.25
CA GLN A 67 20.94 6.47 -7.31
C GLN A 67 21.44 7.76 -6.67
N TYR A 68 22.67 8.16 -7.02
CA TYR A 68 23.22 9.43 -6.57
C TYR A 68 22.51 10.60 -7.23
N ILE A 69 22.52 11.73 -6.54
CA ILE A 69 22.10 13.02 -7.10
C ILE A 69 23.34 13.84 -7.43
N GLU A 70 23.29 14.63 -8.49
CA GLU A 70 24.29 15.65 -8.73
C GLU A 70 23.97 16.87 -7.88
N ARG A 71 24.95 17.33 -7.11
CA ARG A 71 24.85 18.52 -6.26
C ARG A 71 25.93 19.52 -6.66
N ASP A 72 25.52 20.77 -6.79
CA ASP A 72 26.42 21.91 -6.78
C ASP A 72 26.04 22.83 -5.63
N PHE A 73 26.96 23.04 -4.69
CA PHE A 73 26.75 23.99 -3.60
C PHE A 73 27.97 24.89 -3.46
N LYS A 74 27.76 26.20 -3.69
CA LYS A 74 28.82 27.21 -3.70
C LYS A 74 29.98 26.85 -4.66
N GLY A 75 29.67 26.25 -5.81
CA GLY A 75 30.65 25.86 -6.83
C GLY A 75 31.38 24.55 -6.54
N VAL A 76 31.05 23.87 -5.43
CA VAL A 76 31.58 22.54 -5.12
C VAL A 76 30.60 21.49 -5.63
N LYS A 77 31.05 20.69 -6.60
CA LYS A 77 30.29 19.57 -7.16
C LYS A 77 30.49 18.31 -6.34
N SER A 78 29.42 17.56 -6.10
CA SER A 78 29.46 16.24 -5.45
C SER A 78 28.31 15.37 -5.91
N SER A 79 28.48 14.05 -5.76
CA SER A 79 27.50 13.04 -6.18
C SER A 79 27.10 12.13 -5.00
N PRO A 80 26.49 12.66 -3.92
CA PRO A 80 26.11 11.86 -2.76
C PRO A 80 25.02 10.84 -3.13
N TRP A 81 25.23 9.58 -2.74
CA TRP A 81 24.27 8.49 -2.96
C TRP A 81 23.09 8.58 -1.99
N GLU A 82 23.29 9.20 -0.82
CA GLU A 82 22.27 9.43 0.21
C GLU A 82 21.08 10.23 -0.36
N GLY A 83 21.31 10.99 -1.43
CA GLY A 83 20.28 11.74 -2.15
C GLY A 83 19.13 10.89 -2.67
N GLY A 84 19.38 9.61 -2.98
CA GLY A 84 18.35 8.69 -3.47
C GLY A 84 17.49 8.07 -2.37
N GLN A 85 17.77 8.34 -1.09
CA GLN A 85 16.98 7.76 0.01
C GLN A 85 15.67 8.53 0.24
N TYR A 86 14.63 7.81 0.63
CA TYR A 86 13.44 8.43 1.21
C TYR A 86 13.82 9.26 2.43
N GLY A 87 13.25 10.45 2.53
CA GLY A 87 13.51 11.34 3.65
C GLY A 87 14.75 12.22 3.49
N PHE A 88 15.49 12.12 2.39
CA PHE A 88 16.61 13.01 2.13
C PHE A 88 16.14 14.46 1.99
N VAL A 89 16.80 15.38 2.69
CA VAL A 89 16.53 16.82 2.60
C VAL A 89 17.66 17.54 1.87
N ARG A 90 17.32 18.44 0.95
CA ARG A 90 18.28 19.13 0.07
C ARG A 90 17.92 20.58 -0.17
N ASP A 91 18.74 21.22 -1.01
CA ASP A 91 18.66 22.64 -1.36
C ASP A 91 18.79 23.55 -0.12
N PRO A 92 19.98 23.56 0.52
CA PRO A 92 20.24 24.38 1.69
C PRO A 92 20.21 25.87 1.33
N ILE A 93 19.47 26.64 2.11
CA ILE A 93 19.41 28.10 2.07
C ILE A 93 19.94 28.64 3.39
N GLU A 94 20.86 29.59 3.32
CA GLU A 94 21.34 30.31 4.50
C GLU A 94 20.32 31.37 4.91
N THR A 95 19.91 31.32 6.17
CA THR A 95 19.01 32.28 6.79
C THR A 95 19.65 32.86 8.04
N SER A 96 19.11 33.95 8.58
CA SER A 96 19.56 34.50 9.87
C SER A 96 19.41 33.52 11.05
N ALA A 97 18.59 32.47 10.89
CA ALA A 97 18.39 31.41 11.89
C ALA A 97 19.25 30.16 11.66
N GLY A 98 20.09 30.14 10.61
CA GLY A 98 20.91 28.99 10.22
C GLY A 98 20.55 28.43 8.84
N ILE A 99 21.02 27.22 8.54
CA ILE A 99 20.77 26.55 7.27
C ILE A 99 19.39 25.89 7.29
N PHE A 100 18.57 26.20 6.29
CA PHE A 100 17.25 25.62 6.10
C PHE A 100 17.23 24.80 4.80
N TYR A 101 16.70 23.58 4.84
CA TYR A 101 16.55 22.72 3.66
C TYR A 101 15.14 22.85 3.11
N THR A 102 15.02 23.08 1.80
CA THR A 102 13.74 23.44 1.17
C THR A 102 13.08 22.33 0.39
N ARG A 103 13.77 21.20 0.20
CA ARG A 103 13.25 20.05 -0.51
C ARG A 103 13.38 18.77 0.30
N PHE A 104 12.35 17.94 0.22
CA PHE A 104 12.25 16.62 0.83
C PHE A 104 12.08 15.58 -0.27
N HIS A 105 12.77 14.45 -0.16
CA HIS A 105 12.65 13.35 -1.10
C HIS A 105 11.55 12.38 -0.63
N GLU A 106 10.43 12.41 -1.34
CA GLU A 106 9.22 11.61 -1.03
C GLU A 106 9.30 10.16 -1.51
N GLY A 107 10.31 9.82 -2.33
CA GLY A 107 10.49 8.51 -2.94
C GLY A 107 11.85 7.89 -2.63
N VAL A 108 12.14 6.79 -3.31
CA VAL A 108 13.45 6.14 -3.32
C VAL A 108 13.92 6.07 -4.77
N ASP A 109 15.12 6.57 -5.04
CA ASP A 109 15.74 6.48 -6.35
C ASP A 109 16.67 5.27 -6.37
N ILE A 110 16.30 4.24 -7.14
CA ILE A 110 17.08 3.00 -7.27
C ILE A 110 18.09 3.16 -8.40
N LYS A 111 19.34 2.80 -8.11
CA LYS A 111 20.45 2.84 -9.06
C LYS A 111 20.28 1.78 -10.13
N SER A 112 20.29 2.18 -11.38
CA SER A 112 20.23 1.25 -12.50
C SER A 112 21.49 0.39 -12.60
N LEU A 113 21.32 -0.90 -12.86
CA LEU A 113 22.41 -1.85 -13.09
C LEU A 113 22.96 -1.76 -14.51
N GLN A 114 22.10 -1.44 -15.47
CA GLN A 114 22.42 -1.42 -16.89
C GLN A 114 22.07 -0.08 -17.52
N ARG A 115 22.95 0.42 -18.39
CA ARG A 115 22.74 1.64 -19.17
C ARG A 115 23.20 1.43 -20.61
N ASP A 116 22.53 2.08 -21.54
CA ASP A 116 22.92 2.09 -22.94
C ASP A 116 24.12 3.05 -23.20
N ALA A 117 24.53 3.16 -24.47
CA ALA A 117 25.64 4.04 -24.88
C ALA A 117 25.35 5.54 -24.68
N ARG A 118 24.08 5.93 -24.48
CA ARG A 118 23.65 7.31 -24.20
C ARG A 118 23.49 7.56 -22.70
N GLY A 119 23.65 6.52 -21.87
CA GLY A 119 23.49 6.59 -20.43
C GLY A 119 22.05 6.35 -19.97
N GLU A 120 21.13 5.96 -20.86
CA GLU A 120 19.74 5.68 -20.49
C GLU A 120 19.63 4.34 -19.75
N PRO A 121 18.85 4.26 -18.66
CA PRO A 121 18.69 3.02 -17.90
C PRO A 121 17.96 1.96 -18.73
N LEU A 122 18.45 0.72 -18.68
CA LEU A 122 17.89 -0.43 -19.41
C LEU A 122 17.17 -1.44 -18.49
N ASP A 123 17.23 -1.21 -17.19
CA ASP A 123 16.61 -2.08 -16.18
C ASP A 123 15.10 -2.22 -16.42
N GLU A 124 14.59 -3.44 -16.30
CA GLU A 124 13.15 -3.68 -16.29
C GLU A 124 12.56 -3.14 -14.99
N VAL A 125 11.47 -2.37 -15.10
CA VAL A 125 10.69 -1.90 -13.95
C VAL A 125 9.44 -2.76 -13.81
N ARG A 126 9.25 -3.32 -12.61
CA ARG A 126 8.18 -4.27 -12.29
C ARG A 126 7.34 -3.78 -11.12
N ALA A 127 6.09 -4.25 -11.06
CA ALA A 127 5.24 -4.02 -9.89
C ALA A 127 5.83 -4.73 -8.66
N ILE A 128 5.76 -4.09 -7.50
CA ILE A 128 6.26 -4.67 -6.23
C ILE A 128 5.39 -5.82 -5.73
N ALA A 129 4.15 -5.93 -6.20
CA ALA A 129 3.18 -6.97 -5.88
C ALA A 129 2.01 -6.91 -6.88
N ASP A 130 1.09 -7.87 -6.79
CA ASP A 130 -0.20 -7.80 -7.48
C ASP A 130 -0.95 -6.50 -7.14
N GLY A 131 -1.54 -5.87 -8.16
CA GLY A 131 -2.26 -4.62 -7.98
C GLY A 131 -2.98 -4.15 -9.23
N LYS A 132 -3.69 -3.02 -9.10
CA LYS A 132 -4.44 -2.38 -10.18
C LYS A 132 -3.74 -1.09 -10.59
N VAL A 133 -3.42 -0.93 -11.87
CA VAL A 133 -3.00 0.38 -12.39
C VAL A 133 -4.16 1.37 -12.25
N VAL A 134 -3.97 2.41 -11.45
CA VAL A 134 -4.98 3.45 -11.17
C VAL A 134 -4.62 4.78 -11.83
N HIS A 135 -3.36 4.97 -12.23
CA HIS A 135 -2.92 6.14 -12.97
C HIS A 135 -1.76 5.79 -13.90
N THR A 136 -1.70 6.51 -15.02
CA THR A 136 -0.56 6.48 -15.94
C THR A 136 -0.31 7.89 -16.44
N ASN A 137 0.92 8.38 -16.32
CA ASN A 137 1.37 9.58 -16.99
C ASN A 137 2.36 9.21 -18.09
N LEU A 138 1.93 9.35 -19.34
CA LEU A 138 2.77 9.04 -20.50
C LEU A 138 3.53 10.27 -21.02
N VAL A 139 3.21 11.46 -20.52
CA VAL A 139 3.78 12.74 -20.96
C VAL A 139 4.68 13.30 -19.86
N PRO A 140 6.02 13.32 -20.04
CA PRO A 140 6.95 13.72 -19.00
C PRO A 140 6.69 15.09 -18.35
N GLY A 141 6.11 16.03 -19.09
CA GLY A 141 5.89 17.41 -18.62
C GLY A 141 4.62 17.64 -17.81
N TYR A 142 3.76 16.63 -17.61
CA TYR A 142 2.52 16.78 -16.84
C TYR A 142 2.71 16.63 -15.32
N SER A 143 3.88 16.19 -14.87
CA SER A 143 4.24 16.13 -13.46
C SER A 143 5.74 16.34 -13.26
N ASN A 144 6.17 16.49 -12.01
CA ASN A 144 7.59 16.53 -11.66
C ASN A 144 8.27 15.13 -11.67
N TYR A 145 7.52 14.06 -11.91
CA TYR A 145 8.01 12.67 -11.89
C TYR A 145 8.27 12.09 -13.29
N GLY A 146 8.12 12.89 -14.35
CA GLY A 146 8.29 12.39 -15.71
C GLY A 146 7.20 11.40 -16.11
N LYS A 147 7.58 10.31 -16.78
CA LYS A 147 6.64 9.21 -17.10
C LYS A 147 6.56 8.26 -15.92
N TYR A 148 5.36 7.93 -15.48
CA TYR A 148 5.16 7.03 -14.34
C TYR A 148 3.79 6.34 -14.42
N ILE A 149 3.67 5.26 -13.66
CA ILE A 149 2.42 4.57 -13.37
C ILE A 149 2.18 4.61 -11.87
N VAL A 150 0.93 4.48 -11.44
CA VAL A 150 0.59 4.26 -10.04
C VAL A 150 -0.24 3.00 -9.95
N ILE A 151 0.16 2.09 -9.08
CA ILE A 151 -0.49 0.81 -8.84
C ILE A 151 -1.10 0.81 -7.43
N GLU A 152 -2.40 0.58 -7.33
CA GLU A 152 -3.08 0.33 -6.07
C GLU A 152 -2.94 -1.14 -5.68
N HIS A 153 -2.46 -1.37 -4.47
CA HIS A 153 -2.40 -2.67 -3.81
C HIS A 153 -3.35 -2.69 -2.60
N ARG A 154 -4.09 -3.78 -2.41
CA ARG A 154 -5.09 -3.92 -1.33
C ARG A 154 -4.55 -4.87 -0.27
N TRP A 155 -4.11 -4.34 0.86
CA TRP A 155 -3.55 -5.12 1.98
C TRP A 155 -4.24 -4.78 3.29
N GLY A 156 -4.61 -5.78 4.08
CA GLY A 156 -5.25 -5.56 5.39
C GLY A 156 -6.52 -4.69 5.35
N GLY A 157 -7.25 -4.68 4.22
CA GLY A 157 -8.43 -3.82 4.02
C GLY A 157 -8.13 -2.37 3.59
N SER A 158 -6.87 -1.97 3.55
CA SER A 158 -6.40 -0.63 3.18
C SER A 158 -5.79 -0.62 1.77
N SER A 159 -5.75 0.57 1.15
CA SER A 159 -5.10 0.79 -0.14
C SER A 159 -3.70 1.34 0.07
N TYR A 160 -2.74 0.76 -0.62
CA TYR A 160 -1.34 1.18 -0.69
C TYR A 160 -1.00 1.46 -2.15
N TYR A 161 -0.09 2.38 -2.40
CA TYR A 161 0.26 2.81 -3.76
C TYR A 161 1.76 2.67 -3.97
N SER A 162 2.14 2.13 -5.13
CA SER A 162 3.50 2.18 -5.66
C SER A 162 3.53 2.81 -7.05
#